data_AF-A0A6B3H3L0-F1
#
_entry.id   AF-A0A6B3H3L0-F1
#
_cell.length_a   1.000
_cell.length_b   1.000
_cell.length_c   1.000
_cell.angle_alpha   90.00
_cell.angle_beta   90.00
_cell.angle_gamma   90.00
#
_symmetry.space_group_name_H-M   'P 1'
#
loop_
_entity.id
_entity.type
_entity.pdbx_description
1 polymer ?
#
loop_
_entity_poly.entity_id
_entity_poly.type
_entity_poly.pdbx_seq_one_letter_code
_entity_poly.pdbx_strand_id
1 'polypeptide(L)'
;YNLLMERGMAADEVLLKTAVPNMDLLPSNIDLSAAEVQLVSEVARESTLQRALKPLMADYDYIVIDCQPSLGLLTVNALTAAHKVIVPLECEFFAL
;
A
#
# COMPACT_ATOMS: atom_id res chain seq x y z
N TYR A 1 -0.14 -0.96 -8.86
CA TYR A 1 -1.09 -1.93 -9.43
C TYR A 1 -0.45 -3.29 -9.62
N ASN A 2 0.65 -3.36 -10.37
CA ASN A 2 1.26 -4.60 -10.85
C ASN A 2 1.57 -5.58 -9.72
N LEU A 3 2.24 -5.15 -8.65
CA LEU A 3 2.54 -6.03 -7.52
C LEU A 3 1.29 -6.64 -6.83
N LEU A 4 0.15 -5.94 -6.85
CA LEU A 4 -1.07 -6.43 -6.21
C LEU A 4 -1.89 -7.36 -7.12
N MET A 5 -1.84 -7.14 -8.43
CA MET A 5 -2.76 -7.78 -9.38
C MET A 5 -2.09 -8.75 -10.35
N GLU A 6 -0.81 -8.56 -10.68
CA GLU A 6 -0.08 -9.41 -11.62
C GLU A 6 0.56 -10.59 -10.90
N ARG A 7 0.21 -11.80 -11.35
CA ARG A 7 0.72 -13.03 -10.74
C ARG A 7 2.20 -13.21 -11.06
N GLY A 8 2.99 -13.46 -10.02
CA GLY A 8 4.41 -13.74 -10.15
C GLY A 8 5.31 -12.51 -10.21
N MET A 9 4.74 -11.30 -10.15
CA MET A 9 5.51 -10.06 -10.01
C MET A 9 6.19 -10.03 -8.65
N ALA A 10 7.52 -9.96 -8.64
CA ALA A 10 8.28 -9.78 -7.42
C ALA A 10 8.34 -8.29 -7.02
N ALA A 11 8.49 -8.03 -5.72
CA ALA A 11 8.41 -6.67 -5.22
C ALA A 11 9.61 -5.80 -5.62
N ASP A 12 10.79 -6.42 -5.79
CA ASP A 12 12.02 -5.79 -6.29
C ASP A 12 11.92 -5.35 -7.76
N GLU A 13 11.08 -6.00 -8.57
CA GLU A 13 10.86 -5.64 -9.98
C GLU A 13 10.14 -4.29 -10.16
N VAL A 14 9.33 -3.90 -9.18
CA VAL A 14 8.55 -2.64 -9.22
C VAL A 14 9.11 -1.56 -8.30
N LEU A 15 10.16 -1.87 -7.54
CA LEU A 15 10.73 -1.01 -6.54
C LEU A 15 11.67 0.01 -7.18
N LEU A 16 11.47 1.29 -6.88
CA LEU A 16 12.25 2.39 -7.43
C LEU A 16 13.22 2.94 -6.39
N LYS A 17 14.49 3.09 -6.78
CA LYS A 17 15.47 3.83 -5.99
C LYS A 17 15.15 5.31 -6.04
N THR A 18 15.10 5.96 -4.88
CA THR A 18 14.92 7.41 -4.81
C THR A 18 16.28 8.13 -4.74
N ALA A 19 16.26 9.45 -4.86
CA ALA A 19 17.47 10.27 -4.63
C ALA A 19 17.86 10.35 -3.14
N VAL A 20 17.00 9.91 -2.22
CA VAL A 20 17.25 9.94 -0.78
C VAL A 20 17.89 8.61 -0.37
N PRO A 21 19.07 8.62 0.28
CA PRO A 21 19.70 7.40 0.76
C PRO A 21 18.79 6.61 1.70
N ASN A 22 18.80 5.28 1.57
CA ASN A 22 18.01 4.34 2.37
C ASN A 22 16.48 4.53 2.24
N MET A 23 16.03 5.20 1.18
CA MET A 23 14.61 5.36 0.87
C MET A 23 14.34 4.83 -0.53
N ASP A 24 13.52 3.79 -0.57
CA ASP A 24 12.99 3.24 -1.81
C ASP A 24 11.50 3.53 -1.91
N LEU A 25 11.00 3.60 -3.13
CA LEU A 25 9.62 3.91 -3.44
C LEU A 25 8.98 2.71 -4.12
N LEU A 26 7.86 2.24 -3.57
CA LEU A 26 6.92 1.39 -4.29
C LEU A 26 5.84 2.29 -4.91
N PRO A 27 5.88 2.56 -6.22
CA PRO A 27 5.04 3.59 -6.82
C PRO A 27 3.60 3.14 -7.01
N SER A 28 2.69 4.12 -6.98
CA SER A 28 1.32 3.99 -7.46
C SER A 28 1.23 4.34 -8.95
N ASN A 29 0.15 3.89 -9.60
CA ASN A 29 -0.23 4.31 -10.95
C ASN A 29 -1.76 4.39 -11.04
N ILE A 30 -2.26 4.99 -12.13
CA ILE A 30 -3.70 5.26 -12.33
C ILE A 30 -4.55 3.98 -12.28
N ASP A 31 -3.97 2.85 -12.66
CA ASP A 31 -4.64 1.55 -12.70
C ASP A 31 -5.00 1.01 -11.31
N LEU A 32 -4.41 1.54 -10.22
CA LEU A 32 -4.83 1.17 -8.85
C LEU A 32 -6.32 1.40 -8.60
N SER A 33 -6.92 2.40 -9.26
CA SER A 33 -8.37 2.61 -9.19
C SER A 33 -9.16 1.38 -9.69
N ALA A 34 -8.67 0.70 -10.72
CA ALA A 34 -9.25 -0.54 -11.23
C ALA A 34 -8.90 -1.75 -10.33
N ALA A 35 -7.71 -1.77 -9.71
CA ALA A 35 -7.35 -2.83 -8.77
C ALA A 35 -8.32 -2.92 -7.60
N GLU A 36 -8.84 -1.79 -7.11
CA GLU A 36 -9.80 -1.79 -6.01
C GLU A 36 -11.05 -2.62 -6.31
N VAL A 37 -11.57 -2.54 -7.53
CA VAL A 37 -12.71 -3.36 -7.98
C VAL A 37 -12.31 -4.82 -8.17
N GLN A 38 -11.13 -5.07 -8.74
CA GLN A 38 -10.66 -6.45 -9.00
C GLN A 38 -10.39 -7.21 -7.70
N LEU A 39 -9.86 -6.55 -6.67
CA LEU A 39 -9.61 -7.11 -5.34
C LEU A 39 -10.87 -7.70 -4.70
N VAL A 40 -12.07 -7.26 -5.08
CA VAL A 40 -13.34 -7.83 -4.56
C VAL A 40 -13.42 -9.34 -4.78
N SER A 41 -12.87 -9.83 -5.90
CA SER A 41 -12.86 -11.24 -6.28
C SER A 41 -11.69 -12.06 -5.72
N GLU A 42 -10.71 -11.40 -5.10
CA GLU A 42 -9.54 -12.08 -4.54
C GLU A 42 -9.85 -12.76 -3.20
N VAL A 43 -9.22 -13.91 -2.98
CA VAL A 43 -9.32 -14.61 -1.70
C VAL A 43 -8.49 -13.88 -0.65
N ALA A 44 -9.08 -13.65 0.53
CA ALA A 44 -8.47 -12.89 1.61
C ALA A 44 -7.97 -11.51 1.12
N ARG A 45 -8.81 -10.85 0.31
CA ARG A 45 -8.57 -9.57 -0.36
C ARG A 45 -8.13 -8.45 0.55
N GLU A 46 -8.52 -8.48 1.82
CA GLU A 46 -8.14 -7.48 2.82
C GLU A 46 -6.67 -7.60 3.23
N SER A 47 -6.03 -8.74 2.98
CA SER A 47 -4.62 -9.01 3.33
C SER A 47 -3.70 -9.13 2.11
N THR A 48 -4.16 -8.73 0.93
CA THR A 48 -3.38 -8.82 -0.31
C THR A 48 -2.09 -8.01 -0.23
N LEU A 49 -2.16 -6.76 0.23
CA LEU A 49 -0.97 -5.91 0.41
C LEU A 49 0.00 -6.49 1.44
N GLN A 50 -0.50 -7.00 2.56
CA GLN A 50 0.34 -7.61 3.59
C GLN A 50 1.16 -8.79 3.03
N ARG A 51 0.54 -9.63 2.20
CA ARG A 51 1.24 -10.74 1.53
C ARG A 51 2.28 -10.24 0.53
N ALA A 52 1.94 -9.21 -0.24
CA ALA A 52 2.84 -8.60 -1.23
C ALA A 52 4.07 -7.96 -0.57
N LEU A 53 3.93 -7.35 0.61
CA LEU A 53 5.02 -6.71 1.36
C LEU A 53 5.87 -7.70 2.14
N LYS A 54 5.37 -8.91 2.44
CA LYS A 54 6.08 -9.91 3.26
C LYS A 54 7.54 -10.17 2.83
N PRO A 55 7.88 -10.30 1.54
CA PRO A 55 9.26 -10.52 1.11
C PRO A 55 10.18 -9.33 1.43
N LEU A 56 9.64 -8.10 1.43
CA LEU A 56 10.40 -6.87 1.68
C LEU A 56 10.68 -6.63 3.17
N MET A 57 9.93 -7.27 4.08
CA MET A 57 10.00 -6.95 5.51
C MET A 57 11.40 -7.16 6.13
N ALA A 58 12.24 -8.01 5.53
CA ALA A 58 13.60 -8.25 6.03
C ALA A 58 14.58 -7.13 5.65
N ASP A 59 14.26 -6.33 4.62
CA ASP A 59 15.17 -5.35 4.03
C ASP A 59 14.91 -3.92 4.54
N TYR A 60 13.80 -3.68 5.25
CA TYR A 60 13.41 -2.35 5.73
C TYR A 60 13.03 -2.37 7.21
N ASP A 61 13.60 -1.43 7.97
CA ASP A 61 13.22 -1.19 9.36
C ASP A 61 11.79 -0.61 9.48
N TYR A 62 11.39 0.19 8.47
CA TYR A 62 10.10 0.86 8.42
C TYR A 62 9.52 0.83 7.01
N ILE A 63 8.21 0.58 6.93
CA ILE A 63 7.41 0.73 5.71
C ILE A 63 6.31 1.74 6.01
N VAL A 64 6.28 2.82 5.24
CA VAL A 64 5.22 3.85 5.33
C VAL A 64 4.25 3.63 4.17
N ILE A 65 2.97 3.46 4.49
CA ILE A 65 1.91 3.25 3.50
C ILE A 65 1.09 4.53 3.43
N ASP A 66 1.19 5.24 2.30
CA ASP A 66 0.35 6.40 2.02
C ASP A 66 -1.03 5.92 1.51
N CYS A 67 -2.08 6.37 2.17
CA CYS A 67 -3.45 5.89 1.96
C CYS A 67 -4.30 6.95 1.27
N GLN A 68 -5.19 6.51 0.37
CA GLN A 68 -6.23 7.38 -0.17
C GLN A 68 -7.23 7.80 0.94
N PRO A 69 -7.90 8.97 0.82
CA PRO A 69 -8.82 9.46 1.84
C PRO A 69 -10.10 8.61 1.98
N SER A 70 -10.47 7.87 0.93
CA SER A 70 -11.66 7.02 0.92
C SER A 70 -11.42 5.69 1.64
N LEU A 71 -12.41 5.21 2.41
CA LEU A 71 -12.36 3.89 3.02
C LEU A 71 -12.78 2.80 2.02
N GLY A 72 -11.87 2.47 1.09
CA GLY A 72 -12.03 1.37 0.12
C GLY A 72 -11.13 0.18 0.42
N LEU A 73 -11.13 -0.85 -0.44
CA LEU A 73 -10.32 -2.06 -0.25
C LEU A 73 -8.82 -1.77 -0.22
N LEU A 74 -8.33 -0.75 -0.94
CA LEU A 74 -6.92 -0.37 -0.87
C LEU A 74 -6.56 0.17 0.52
N THR A 75 -7.42 0.99 1.09
CA THR A 75 -7.25 1.54 2.44
C THR A 75 -7.39 0.46 3.51
N VAL A 76 -8.34 -0.47 3.34
CA VAL A 76 -8.47 -1.65 4.22
C VAL A 76 -7.22 -2.52 4.15
N ASN A 77 -6.64 -2.72 2.96
CA ASN A 77 -5.37 -3.44 2.80
C ASN A 77 -4.22 -2.77 3.54
N ALA A 78 -4.11 -1.44 3.42
CA ALA A 78 -3.11 -0.66 4.14
C ALA A 78 -3.27 -0.80 5.66
N LEU A 79 -4.49 -0.64 6.19
CA LEU A 79 -4.78 -0.81 7.60
C LEU A 79 -4.50 -2.24 8.09
N THR A 80 -4.81 -3.25 7.28
CA THR A 80 -4.54 -4.66 7.61
C THR A 80 -3.05 -4.97 7.63
N ALA A 81 -2.26 -4.34 6.75
CA ALA A 81 -0.82 -4.51 6.71
C ALA A 81 -0.08 -3.69 7.79
N ALA A 82 -0.70 -2.63 8.33
CA ALA A 82 -0.06 -1.69 9.23
C ALA A 82 0.09 -2.24 10.66
N HIS A 83 1.27 -2.01 11.25
CA HIS A 83 1.51 -2.27 12.68
C HIS A 83 1.07 -1.10 13.58
N LYS A 84 1.10 0.12 13.02
CA LYS A 84 0.70 1.37 13.67
C LYS A 84 0.02 2.25 12.63
N VAL A 85 -0.95 3.04 13.07
CA VAL A 85 -1.69 3.97 12.21
C VAL A 85 -1.50 5.38 12.73
N ILE A 86 -1.19 6.31 11.83
CA ILE A 86 -1.13 7.74 12.11
C ILE A 86 -2.29 8.39 11.36
N VAL A 87 -3.17 9.07 12.09
CA VAL A 87 -4.28 9.83 11.52
C VAL A 87 -3.97 11.32 11.69
N PRO A 88 -3.44 12.01 10.67
CA PRO A 88 -3.21 13.44 10.74
C PRO A 88 -4.56 14.17 10.84
N LEU A 89 -4.62 15.18 11.70
CA LEU A 89 -5.81 16.01 11.92
C LEU A 89 -5.45 17.46 11.65
N GLU A 90 -6.28 18.15 10.88
CA GLU A 90 -6.17 19.60 10.70
C GLU A 90 -6.68 20.31 11.96
N CYS A 91 -5.94 21.31 12.43
CA CYS A 91 -6.27 22.08 13.63
C CYS A 91 -7.28 23.20 13.34
N GLU A 92 -8.38 22.89 12.65
CA GLU A 92 -9.41 23.86 12.25
C GLU A 92 -10.80 23.47 12.76
N PHE A 93 -11.69 24.47 12.94
CA PHE A 93 -12.94 24.34 13.70
C PHE A 93 -14.05 23.50 13.01
N PHE A 94 -13.79 22.89 11.85
CA PHE A 94 -14.80 22.11 11.10
C PHE A 94 -14.23 20.82 10.48
N ALA A 95 -13.43 20.06 11.23
CA ALA A 95 -13.05 18.70 10.84
C ALA A 95 -14.14 17.69 11.26
N LEU A 96 -15.27 17.67 10.55
CA LEU A 96 -16.30 16.60 10.60
C LEU A 96 -16.79 16.26 9.19
#